data_AF-A0A2A2LA52-F1
#
_entry.id   AF-A0A2A2LA52-F1
#
_cell.length_a   1.000
_cell.length_b   1.000
_cell.length_c   1.000
_cell.angle_alpha   90.00
_cell.angle_beta   90.00
_cell.angle_gamma   90.00
#
_symmetry.space_group_name_H-M   'P 1'
#
loop_
_entity.id
_entity.type
_entity.pdbx_description
1 polymer ?
#
loop_
_entity_poly.entity_id
_entity_poly.type
_entity_poly.pdbx_seq_one_letter_code
_entity_poly.pdbx_strand_id
1 'polypeptide(L)'
;MPGNAPPFVPKTPVQSGKPTLRVLHLTDLHLDMYYTPGLEADCDTPQCCRPQDTPNEVNAGNAASGTTKGIKQPAGYWGTVGNCDAPYYLFTNMLDHIVATNGKLDYIVVTGDLMSHDVWNYNNVSHMAFIKNISDSLRSYFPGVPVLQIMGNHEGIPIDNVAPHFTPNQWHMDWLYGSMLKSWRDGIPDDQNATMIYRGSYVNKLYPGMRVIALNNVYGDSNNFWLYVNQSDPDGTLTWLVQQLLDAEKAGDKVQIIAHINGGNGESLEGWDINYYNAVNRVIFSAPSLTTYSSSFPAYRIYTIDGNYPGSSFSVIDWEDWFFNLTLNNANPTNPQWQQLFGSVLKEYGLPSAIPDEWNKLIDRMKTDDATFNKYYINHHRRNQYDGVEPCTSGCRNGLLCTCREFHHSKGKLCPDLAVEPKEKPKKYVPTRLEIRRKVYEYKLKKHDSETCPL
;
A
#
# COMPACT_ATOMS: atom_id res chain seq x y z
N MET A 1 8.47 25.02 5.07
CA MET A 1 8.15 24.83 6.49
C MET A 1 8.04 26.19 7.18
N PRO A 2 6.90 26.54 7.81
CA PRO A 2 6.79 27.77 8.61
C PRO A 2 7.79 27.76 9.77
N GLY A 3 8.41 28.91 10.08
CA GLY A 3 9.54 29.02 11.03
C GLY A 3 9.20 28.89 12.53
N ASN A 4 7.98 28.49 12.90
CA ASN A 4 7.46 28.53 14.27
C ASN A 4 6.80 27.20 14.70
N ALA A 5 7.39 26.05 14.34
CA ALA A 5 6.87 24.76 14.81
C ALA A 5 6.85 24.74 16.36
N PRO A 6 5.77 24.25 16.99
CA PRO A 6 5.72 24.14 18.44
C PRO A 6 6.83 23.19 18.94
N PRO A 7 7.30 23.38 20.19
CA PRO A 7 8.28 22.48 20.78
C PRO A 7 7.75 21.05 20.80
N PHE A 8 8.65 20.09 20.60
CA PHE A 8 8.30 18.68 20.70
C PHE A 8 7.78 18.36 22.11
N VAL A 9 6.61 17.72 22.17
CA VAL A 9 6.02 17.20 23.40
C VAL A 9 6.02 15.67 23.31
N PRO A 10 6.72 14.96 24.21
CA PRO A 10 6.67 13.51 24.27
C PRO A 10 5.25 12.99 24.38
N LYS A 11 4.95 11.91 23.66
CA LYS A 11 3.63 11.26 23.72
C LYS A 11 3.52 10.45 25.00
N THR A 12 2.40 10.60 25.70
CA THR A 12 2.06 9.79 26.87
C THR A 12 1.07 8.70 26.49
N PRO A 13 1.13 7.50 27.11
CA PRO A 13 0.12 6.48 26.93
C PRO A 13 -1.29 7.00 27.25
N VAL A 14 -2.29 6.48 26.55
CA VAL A 14 -3.70 6.76 26.85
C VAL A 14 -4.05 6.15 28.20
N GLN A 15 -4.77 6.91 29.02
CA GLN A 15 -5.22 6.44 30.33
C GLN A 15 -6.25 5.31 30.20
N SER A 16 -6.17 4.32 31.08
CA SER A 16 -7.16 3.24 31.13
C SER A 16 -8.56 3.76 31.50
N GLY A 17 -9.59 3.04 31.05
CA GLY A 17 -10.99 3.35 31.36
C GLY A 17 -11.61 4.50 30.55
N LYS A 18 -10.88 5.08 29.58
CA LYS A 18 -11.44 6.03 28.61
C LYS A 18 -12.23 5.29 27.51
N PRO A 19 -13.26 5.92 26.91
CA PRO A 19 -13.89 5.39 25.71
C PRO A 19 -12.86 5.15 24.60
N THR A 20 -13.12 4.18 23.73
CA THR A 20 -12.25 3.86 22.58
C THR A 20 -13.07 3.80 21.29
N LEU A 21 -12.39 3.94 20.16
CA LEU A 21 -12.92 3.70 18.82
C LEU A 21 -12.33 2.43 18.24
N ARG A 22 -13.11 1.68 17.48
CA ARG A 22 -12.68 0.53 16.69
C ARG A 22 -12.66 0.87 15.20
N VAL A 23 -11.50 0.70 14.57
CA VAL A 23 -11.26 1.20 13.20
C VAL A 23 -10.71 0.09 12.34
N LEU A 24 -11.46 -0.30 11.31
CA LEU A 24 -10.98 -1.26 10.31
C LEU A 24 -10.07 -0.55 9.31
N HIS A 25 -8.92 -1.15 9.02
CA HIS A 25 -8.00 -0.69 7.98
C HIS A 25 -7.86 -1.79 6.92
N LEU A 26 -8.31 -1.46 5.70
CA LEU A 26 -8.12 -2.25 4.50
C LEU A 26 -7.12 -1.56 3.57
N THR A 27 -6.23 -2.32 2.94
CA THR A 27 -5.24 -1.79 1.99
C THR A 27 -4.84 -2.88 1.02
N ASP A 28 -4.35 -2.49 -0.16
CA ASP A 28 -3.74 -3.41 -1.13
C ASP A 28 -4.67 -4.59 -1.38
N LEU A 29 -5.90 -4.26 -1.80
CA LEU A 29 -6.93 -5.25 -2.09
C LEU A 29 -6.53 -6.07 -3.31
N HIS A 30 -6.06 -5.37 -4.36
CA HIS A 30 -5.75 -5.89 -5.68
C HIS A 30 -6.68 -7.05 -6.08
N LEU A 31 -7.94 -6.72 -6.38
CA LEU A 31 -8.91 -7.75 -6.75
C LEU A 31 -8.79 -8.07 -8.23
N ASP A 32 -8.47 -9.31 -8.53
CA ASP A 32 -8.46 -9.84 -9.88
C ASP A 32 -9.83 -10.47 -10.20
N MET A 33 -10.60 -9.77 -11.02
CA MET A 33 -11.92 -10.25 -11.47
C MET A 33 -11.83 -11.47 -12.40
N TYR A 34 -10.62 -11.80 -12.88
CA TYR A 34 -10.34 -12.92 -13.77
C TYR A 34 -9.57 -14.06 -13.09
N TYR A 35 -9.32 -13.96 -11.77
CA TYR A 35 -8.68 -15.02 -11.02
C TYR A 35 -9.43 -16.35 -11.23
N THR A 36 -8.73 -17.37 -11.68
CA THR A 36 -9.31 -18.67 -12.03
C THR A 36 -8.53 -19.80 -11.36
N PRO A 37 -9.13 -20.50 -10.38
CA PRO A 37 -8.50 -21.63 -9.72
C PRO A 37 -8.00 -22.69 -10.71
N GLY A 38 -6.84 -23.27 -10.43
CA GLY A 38 -6.20 -24.30 -11.24
C GLY A 38 -5.36 -23.78 -12.41
N LEU A 39 -5.43 -22.48 -12.76
CA LEU A 39 -4.51 -21.90 -13.75
C LEU A 39 -3.08 -21.79 -13.20
N GLU A 40 -2.11 -21.52 -14.08
CA GLU A 40 -0.71 -21.38 -13.69
C GLU A 40 -0.50 -20.22 -12.72
N ALA A 41 0.16 -20.48 -11.60
CA ALA A 41 0.55 -19.50 -10.59
C ALA A 41 2.05 -19.14 -10.65
N ASP A 42 2.87 -19.92 -11.34
CA ASP A 42 4.31 -19.71 -11.57
C ASP A 42 4.59 -19.48 -13.07
N CYS A 43 4.02 -18.38 -13.57
CA CYS A 43 4.12 -17.95 -14.96
C CYS A 43 5.21 -16.89 -15.16
N ASP A 44 5.63 -16.69 -16.40
CA ASP A 44 6.69 -15.73 -16.74
C ASP A 44 6.17 -14.28 -16.91
N THR A 45 4.88 -14.02 -16.68
CA THR A 45 4.24 -12.71 -16.83
C THR A 45 4.11 -11.99 -15.48
N PRO A 46 3.86 -10.67 -15.45
CA PRO A 46 3.80 -9.92 -14.19
C PRO A 46 2.62 -10.31 -13.29
N GLN A 47 1.55 -10.89 -13.85
CA GLN A 47 0.44 -11.47 -13.09
C GLN A 47 -0.02 -12.80 -13.72
N CYS A 48 -0.16 -13.80 -12.86
CA CYS A 48 -0.57 -15.18 -13.10
C CYS A 48 -1.96 -15.46 -12.50
N CYS A 49 -2.33 -16.74 -12.37
CA CYS A 49 -3.60 -17.22 -11.82
C CYS A 49 -4.87 -16.77 -12.56
N ARG A 50 -4.73 -16.26 -13.79
CA ARG A 50 -5.83 -15.77 -14.63
C ARG A 50 -5.66 -16.21 -16.09
N PRO A 51 -6.73 -16.19 -16.91
CA PRO A 51 -6.61 -16.45 -18.33
C PRO A 51 -5.62 -15.48 -18.98
N GLN A 52 -4.81 -15.98 -19.91
CA GLN A 52 -3.92 -15.11 -20.69
C GLN A 52 -4.75 -14.33 -21.71
N ASP A 53 -4.65 -13.00 -21.65
CA ASP A 53 -5.39 -12.08 -22.51
C ASP A 53 -4.79 -12.02 -23.92
N THR A 54 -3.47 -12.27 -24.06
CA THR A 54 -2.79 -12.36 -25.38
C THR A 54 -1.69 -13.42 -25.42
N PRO A 55 -1.35 -13.99 -26.60
CA PRO A 55 -0.25 -14.97 -26.72
C PRO A 55 1.15 -14.43 -26.37
N ASN A 56 1.30 -13.11 -26.26
CA ASN A 56 2.55 -12.38 -26.04
C ASN A 56 2.37 -11.34 -24.92
N GLU A 57 1.81 -11.72 -23.78
CA GLU A 57 1.84 -10.86 -22.60
C GLU A 57 3.27 -10.39 -22.34
N VAL A 58 3.46 -9.08 -22.30
CA VAL A 58 4.79 -8.47 -22.35
C VAL A 58 5.46 -8.64 -20.99
N ASN A 59 6.51 -9.46 -20.94
CA ASN A 59 7.38 -9.55 -19.77
C ASN A 59 8.09 -8.20 -19.55
N ALA A 60 7.75 -7.50 -18.46
CA ALA A 60 8.50 -6.32 -18.01
C ALA A 60 9.93 -6.68 -17.51
N GLY A 61 10.21 -7.97 -17.30
CA GLY A 61 11.53 -8.50 -16.97
C GLY A 61 11.87 -9.71 -17.83
N ASN A 62 12.84 -9.53 -18.74
CA ASN A 62 13.43 -10.55 -19.62
C ASN A 62 12.57 -11.07 -20.79
N ALA A 63 13.04 -10.72 -21.98
CA ALA A 63 12.67 -11.35 -23.24
C ALA A 63 13.20 -12.79 -23.31
N ALA A 64 12.30 -13.78 -23.28
CA ALA A 64 12.34 -15.03 -24.06
C ALA A 64 11.25 -16.01 -23.58
N SER A 65 10.59 -16.68 -24.54
CA SER A 65 9.58 -17.74 -24.37
C SER A 65 8.16 -17.21 -24.10
N GLY A 66 7.13 -17.40 -24.93
CA GLY A 66 6.87 -18.49 -25.87
C GLY A 66 6.09 -19.60 -25.17
N THR A 67 4.76 -19.51 -25.19
CA THR A 67 3.78 -20.55 -24.80
C THR A 67 3.96 -21.16 -23.39
N THR A 68 2.98 -20.97 -22.51
CA THR A 68 2.81 -21.77 -21.28
C THR A 68 2.69 -23.25 -21.63
N LYS A 69 3.81 -23.98 -21.60
CA LYS A 69 3.84 -25.44 -21.65
C LYS A 69 3.41 -25.99 -20.29
N GLY A 70 2.10 -26.16 -20.10
CA GLY A 70 1.51 -26.87 -18.96
C GLY A 70 1.49 -26.08 -17.64
N ILE A 71 0.67 -26.56 -16.70
CA ILE A 71 0.54 -25.99 -15.35
C ILE A 71 1.62 -26.64 -14.46
N LYS A 72 2.58 -25.84 -13.98
CA LYS A 72 3.61 -26.21 -12.99
C LYS A 72 3.06 -26.08 -11.57
N GLN A 73 2.41 -24.96 -11.28
CA GLN A 73 1.81 -24.68 -9.98
C GLN A 73 0.34 -24.26 -10.18
N PRO A 74 -0.63 -25.14 -9.87
CA PRO A 74 -2.03 -24.79 -10.00
C PRO A 74 -2.43 -23.76 -8.93
N ALA A 75 -3.12 -22.71 -9.36
CA ALA A 75 -3.68 -21.69 -8.48
C ALA A 75 -4.69 -22.30 -7.50
N GLY A 76 -4.53 -22.01 -6.21
CA GLY A 76 -5.48 -22.38 -5.16
C GLY A 76 -6.85 -21.71 -5.35
N TYR A 77 -7.88 -22.27 -4.72
CA TYR A 77 -9.23 -21.72 -4.84
C TYR A 77 -9.33 -20.32 -4.22
N TRP A 78 -8.83 -20.11 -3.00
CA TRP A 78 -8.96 -18.84 -2.30
C TRP A 78 -7.87 -17.80 -2.64
N GLY A 79 -6.87 -18.17 -3.42
CA GLY A 79 -5.69 -17.36 -3.68
C GLY A 79 -4.42 -18.22 -3.67
N THR A 80 -3.33 -17.66 -4.20
CA THR A 80 -2.02 -18.31 -4.27
C THR A 80 -0.93 -17.28 -4.03
N VAL A 81 0.01 -17.59 -3.14
CA VAL A 81 1.20 -16.74 -2.96
C VAL A 81 2.08 -16.86 -4.19
N GLY A 82 2.43 -15.72 -4.78
CA GLY A 82 3.21 -15.62 -6.02
C GLY A 82 2.80 -14.37 -6.78
N ASN A 83 3.01 -14.35 -8.10
CA ASN A 83 2.55 -13.26 -8.95
C ASN A 83 1.03 -13.33 -9.18
N CYS A 84 0.24 -13.55 -8.14
CA CYS A 84 -1.21 -13.66 -8.22
C CYS A 84 -1.86 -12.70 -7.24
N ASP A 85 -2.97 -12.15 -7.68
CA ASP A 85 -3.80 -11.25 -6.91
C ASP A 85 -5.02 -11.93 -6.30
N ALA A 86 -5.77 -11.20 -5.48
CA ALA A 86 -6.88 -11.76 -4.72
C ALA A 86 -8.12 -11.96 -5.60
N PRO A 87 -8.77 -13.14 -5.59
CA PRO A 87 -10.09 -13.26 -6.21
C PRO A 87 -11.13 -12.40 -5.47
N TYR A 88 -12.10 -11.85 -6.20
CA TYR A 88 -13.17 -11.03 -5.61
C TYR A 88 -13.94 -11.73 -4.47
N TYR A 89 -14.12 -13.05 -4.56
CA TYR A 89 -14.83 -13.81 -3.53
C TYR A 89 -14.02 -14.00 -2.24
N LEU A 90 -12.68 -13.87 -2.26
CA LEU A 90 -11.89 -13.78 -1.02
C LEU A 90 -12.19 -12.47 -0.29
N PHE A 91 -12.30 -11.35 -1.04
CA PHE A 91 -12.68 -10.06 -0.47
C PHE A 91 -14.06 -10.09 0.16
N THR A 92 -15.09 -10.61 -0.52
CA THR A 92 -16.43 -10.69 0.09
C THR A 92 -16.46 -11.65 1.28
N ASN A 93 -15.71 -12.76 1.24
CA ASN A 93 -15.57 -13.66 2.38
C ASN A 93 -14.90 -12.99 3.60
N MET A 94 -13.90 -12.13 3.37
CA MET A 94 -13.30 -11.29 4.41
C MET A 94 -14.35 -10.38 5.04
N LEU A 95 -15.16 -9.70 4.21
CA LEU A 95 -16.20 -8.79 4.70
C LEU A 95 -17.29 -9.54 5.49
N ASP A 96 -17.72 -10.71 5.01
CA ASP A 96 -18.66 -11.59 5.73
C ASP A 96 -18.13 -11.93 7.12
N HIS A 97 -16.84 -12.32 7.20
CA HIS A 97 -16.19 -12.62 8.47
C HIS A 97 -16.17 -11.40 9.40
N ILE A 98 -15.77 -10.22 8.91
CA ILE A 98 -15.70 -9.00 9.73
C ILE A 98 -17.07 -8.65 10.31
N VAL A 99 -18.13 -8.69 9.50
CA VAL A 99 -19.50 -8.43 9.96
C VAL A 99 -19.93 -9.45 11.01
N ALA A 100 -19.56 -10.72 10.86
CA ALA A 100 -19.93 -11.78 11.78
C ALA A 100 -19.21 -11.73 13.14
N THR A 101 -17.95 -11.25 13.19
CA THR A 101 -17.09 -11.48 14.37
C THR A 101 -16.54 -10.21 15.04
N ASN A 102 -16.37 -9.09 14.32
CA ASN A 102 -15.58 -7.97 14.82
C ASN A 102 -16.37 -6.85 15.53
N GLY A 103 -17.70 -7.01 15.66
CA GLY A 103 -18.58 -6.10 16.38
C GLY A 103 -18.78 -4.76 15.69
N LYS A 104 -19.21 -3.74 16.45
CA LYS A 104 -19.41 -2.40 15.92
C LYS A 104 -18.06 -1.74 15.58
N LEU A 105 -17.94 -1.26 14.35
CA LEU A 105 -16.86 -0.38 13.89
C LEU A 105 -17.32 1.07 13.94
N ASP A 106 -16.42 1.98 14.30
CA ASP A 106 -16.71 3.41 14.38
C ASP A 106 -16.45 4.12 13.05
N TYR A 107 -15.42 3.70 12.32
CA TYR A 107 -15.17 4.06 10.92
C TYR A 107 -14.21 3.07 10.27
N ILE A 108 -14.10 3.15 8.96
CA ILE A 108 -13.25 2.30 8.12
C ILE A 108 -12.30 3.20 7.34
N VAL A 109 -11.04 2.78 7.20
CA VAL A 109 -10.08 3.40 6.29
C VAL A 109 -9.68 2.41 5.20
N VAL A 110 -9.63 2.89 3.96
CA VAL A 110 -9.16 2.12 2.80
C VAL A 110 -8.03 2.90 2.13
N THR A 111 -6.82 2.35 2.14
CA THR A 111 -5.62 3.08 1.65
C THR A 111 -5.17 2.64 0.27
N GLY A 112 -6.12 2.42 -0.64
CA GLY A 112 -5.83 2.31 -2.07
C GLY A 112 -5.38 0.93 -2.54
N ASP A 113 -4.92 0.90 -3.79
CA ASP A 113 -4.48 -0.30 -4.50
C ASP A 113 -5.57 -1.37 -4.57
N LEU A 114 -6.63 -0.96 -5.25
CA LEU A 114 -7.84 -1.74 -5.42
C LEU A 114 -7.70 -2.73 -6.58
N MET A 115 -7.06 -2.32 -7.69
CA MET A 115 -6.97 -3.09 -8.94
C MET A 115 -5.79 -4.03 -8.93
N SER A 116 -5.92 -5.14 -9.66
CA SER A 116 -4.84 -6.10 -9.85
C SER A 116 -3.61 -5.56 -10.59
N HIS A 117 -2.54 -6.35 -10.59
CA HIS A 117 -1.27 -6.13 -11.27
C HIS A 117 -1.33 -6.44 -12.78
N ASP A 118 -2.51 -6.43 -13.41
CA ASP A 118 -2.73 -6.68 -14.83
C ASP A 118 -2.54 -5.38 -15.61
N VAL A 119 -1.37 -4.78 -15.37
CA VAL A 119 -1.00 -3.40 -15.74
C VAL A 119 -0.93 -3.16 -17.24
N TRP A 120 -1.08 -4.20 -18.06
CA TRP A 120 -1.20 -4.06 -19.52
C TRP A 120 -2.64 -3.80 -19.96
N ASN A 121 -3.64 -4.01 -19.08
CA ASN A 121 -5.06 -4.00 -19.40
C ASN A 121 -5.80 -2.80 -18.79
N TYR A 122 -5.43 -1.58 -19.20
CA TYR A 122 -6.10 -0.36 -18.72
C TYR A 122 -7.30 0.03 -19.59
N ASN A 123 -8.44 0.23 -18.92
CA ASN A 123 -9.60 0.89 -19.48
C ASN A 123 -10.27 1.77 -18.42
N ASN A 124 -10.40 3.05 -18.72
CA ASN A 124 -10.89 4.06 -17.78
C ASN A 124 -12.31 3.72 -17.29
N VAL A 125 -13.16 3.18 -18.16
CA VAL A 125 -14.56 2.85 -17.84
C VAL A 125 -14.65 1.66 -16.89
N SER A 126 -13.93 0.56 -17.18
CA SER A 126 -13.92 -0.60 -16.28
C SER A 126 -13.27 -0.25 -14.95
N HIS A 127 -12.21 0.55 -14.95
CA HIS A 127 -11.51 1.01 -13.75
C HIS A 127 -12.45 1.84 -12.83
N MET A 128 -13.18 2.81 -13.39
CA MET A 128 -14.19 3.56 -12.63
C MET A 128 -15.31 2.68 -12.08
N ALA A 129 -15.79 1.72 -12.89
CA ALA A 129 -16.81 0.77 -12.47
C ALA A 129 -16.32 -0.14 -11.33
N PHE A 130 -15.05 -0.51 -11.36
CA PHE A 130 -14.41 -1.33 -10.35
C PHE A 130 -14.24 -0.60 -9.01
N ILE A 131 -13.75 0.65 -9.02
CA ILE A 131 -13.71 1.53 -7.82
C ILE A 131 -15.11 1.66 -7.22
N LYS A 132 -16.13 1.86 -8.07
CA LYS A 132 -17.53 1.95 -7.64
C LYS A 132 -18.00 0.65 -7.00
N ASN A 133 -17.70 -0.50 -7.61
CA ASN A 133 -18.13 -1.82 -7.12
C ASN A 133 -17.57 -2.12 -5.71
N ILE A 134 -16.29 -1.84 -5.48
CA ILE A 134 -15.67 -2.02 -4.15
C ILE A 134 -16.30 -1.05 -3.14
N SER A 135 -16.47 0.21 -3.51
CA SER A 135 -17.08 1.22 -2.65
C SER A 135 -18.53 0.87 -2.28
N ASP A 136 -19.32 0.39 -3.24
CA ASP A 136 -20.69 -0.06 -3.01
C ASP A 136 -20.73 -1.30 -2.10
N SER A 137 -19.80 -2.23 -2.29
CA SER A 137 -19.70 -3.42 -1.44
C SER A 137 -19.40 -3.04 0.00
N LEU A 138 -18.40 -2.20 0.25
CA LEU A 138 -18.09 -1.72 1.61
C LEU A 138 -19.30 -1.04 2.26
N ARG A 139 -20.04 -0.21 1.52
CA ARG A 139 -21.26 0.44 2.04
C ARG A 139 -22.38 -0.55 2.35
N SER A 140 -22.54 -1.58 1.52
CA SER A 140 -23.54 -2.62 1.73
C SER A 140 -23.23 -3.46 2.97
N TYR A 141 -21.95 -3.79 3.19
CA TYR A 141 -21.51 -4.59 4.33
C TYR A 141 -21.50 -3.80 5.64
N PHE A 142 -21.24 -2.50 5.60
CA PHE A 142 -21.11 -1.64 6.78
C PHE A 142 -22.06 -0.44 6.72
N PRO A 143 -23.39 -0.65 6.72
CA PRO A 143 -24.35 0.43 6.59
C PRO A 143 -24.23 1.42 7.75
N GLY A 144 -24.08 2.71 7.41
CA GLY A 144 -23.97 3.80 8.38
C GLY A 144 -22.60 3.93 9.06
N VAL A 145 -21.61 3.11 8.70
CA VAL A 145 -20.22 3.26 9.14
C VAL A 145 -19.48 4.15 8.13
N PRO A 146 -18.88 5.28 8.54
CA PRO A 146 -18.09 6.12 7.64
C PRO A 146 -16.92 5.35 7.03
N VAL A 147 -16.75 5.43 5.71
CA VAL A 147 -15.64 4.83 4.96
C VAL A 147 -14.78 5.93 4.37
N LEU A 148 -13.56 6.10 4.87
CA LEU A 148 -12.60 7.09 4.40
C LEU A 148 -11.60 6.39 3.48
N GLN A 149 -11.54 6.81 2.22
CA GLN A 149 -10.74 6.13 1.20
C GLN A 149 -9.69 7.09 0.64
N ILE A 150 -8.53 6.57 0.31
CA ILE A 150 -7.52 7.27 -0.47
C ILE A 150 -7.00 6.32 -1.55
N MET A 151 -6.55 6.88 -2.67
CA MET A 151 -5.94 6.10 -3.74
C MET A 151 -4.51 5.67 -3.41
N GLY A 152 -4.11 4.55 -3.99
CA GLY A 152 -2.74 4.10 -4.17
C GLY A 152 -2.27 4.30 -5.61
N ASN A 153 -1.12 3.74 -5.92
CA ASN A 153 -0.45 3.94 -7.21
C ASN A 153 -1.10 3.12 -8.34
N HIS A 154 -1.77 2.00 -8.05
CA HIS A 154 -2.49 1.21 -9.05
C HIS A 154 -3.74 1.90 -9.61
N GLU A 155 -4.30 2.91 -8.91
CA GLU A 155 -5.40 3.73 -9.42
C GLU A 155 -4.98 4.70 -10.54
N GLY A 156 -3.68 5.01 -10.64
CA GLY A 156 -3.14 5.76 -11.77
C GLY A 156 -3.35 4.99 -13.08
N ILE A 157 -3.65 5.72 -14.17
CA ILE A 157 -3.67 5.14 -15.52
C ILE A 157 -2.75 5.97 -16.42
N PRO A 158 -1.66 5.38 -16.94
CA PRO A 158 -1.10 4.05 -16.59
C PRO A 158 -0.70 3.93 -15.10
N ILE A 159 -0.48 2.72 -14.57
CA ILE A 159 -0.02 2.50 -13.16
C ILE A 159 1.06 3.50 -12.74
N ASP A 160 1.01 3.92 -11.48
CA ASP A 160 1.91 4.91 -10.85
C ASP A 160 1.74 6.35 -11.37
N ASN A 161 1.09 6.54 -12.52
CA ASN A 161 1.09 7.80 -13.21
C ASN A 161 -0.16 8.62 -12.89
N VAL A 162 0.06 9.65 -12.08
CA VAL A 162 -0.92 10.67 -11.73
C VAL A 162 -0.41 12.01 -12.23
N ALA A 163 -1.03 12.54 -13.29
CA ALA A 163 -0.58 13.74 -13.97
C ALA A 163 -0.91 15.02 -13.17
N PRO A 164 0.10 15.82 -12.76
CA PRO A 164 -0.14 17.10 -12.08
C PRO A 164 -0.61 18.18 -13.06
N HIS A 165 -1.13 19.29 -12.56
CA HIS A 165 -1.72 20.38 -13.35
C HIS A 165 -0.72 21.18 -14.21
N PHE A 166 0.60 20.99 -14.03
CA PHE A 166 1.58 21.54 -14.97
C PHE A 166 1.56 20.82 -16.33
N THR A 167 0.96 19.63 -16.40
CA THR A 167 0.82 18.85 -17.64
C THR A 167 -0.34 19.39 -18.49
N PRO A 168 -0.44 19.05 -19.79
CA PRO A 168 -1.60 19.42 -20.61
C PRO A 168 -2.92 18.83 -20.08
N ASN A 169 -4.00 19.61 -20.11
CA ASN A 169 -5.31 19.26 -19.53
C ASN A 169 -5.88 17.90 -19.94
N GLN A 170 -5.57 17.41 -21.14
CA GLN A 170 -6.03 16.09 -21.61
C GLN A 170 -5.48 14.92 -20.80
N TRP A 171 -4.43 15.13 -19.99
CA TRP A 171 -3.81 14.14 -19.12
C TRP A 171 -4.24 14.28 -17.67
N HIS A 172 -4.93 15.37 -17.31
CA HIS A 172 -5.34 15.61 -15.92
C HIS A 172 -6.28 14.51 -15.43
N MET A 173 -6.20 14.25 -14.12
CA MET A 173 -6.89 13.13 -13.50
C MET A 173 -8.32 13.47 -13.05
N ASP A 174 -8.92 14.56 -13.57
CA ASP A 174 -10.28 15.00 -13.23
C ASP A 174 -11.32 13.89 -13.39
N TRP A 175 -11.17 13.06 -14.42
CA TRP A 175 -12.07 11.94 -14.68
C TRP A 175 -12.00 10.88 -13.56
N LEU A 176 -10.79 10.57 -13.09
CA LEU A 176 -10.54 9.59 -12.05
C LEU A 176 -11.00 10.13 -10.70
N TYR A 177 -10.54 11.33 -10.33
CA TYR A 177 -10.91 12.00 -9.09
C TYR A 177 -12.40 12.31 -9.03
N GLY A 178 -13.02 12.64 -10.16
CA GLY A 178 -14.46 12.82 -10.28
C GLY A 178 -15.25 11.53 -10.08
N SER A 179 -14.71 10.40 -10.52
CA SER A 179 -15.29 9.07 -10.25
C SER A 179 -15.16 8.70 -8.78
N MET A 180 -13.95 8.84 -8.22
CA MET A 180 -13.68 8.61 -6.80
C MET A 180 -14.58 9.46 -5.91
N LEU A 181 -14.71 10.76 -6.22
CA LEU A 181 -15.60 11.65 -5.47
C LEU A 181 -17.05 11.15 -5.46
N LYS A 182 -17.55 10.61 -6.58
CA LYS A 182 -18.91 10.05 -6.66
C LYS A 182 -19.04 8.75 -5.87
N SER A 183 -18.06 7.86 -5.97
CA SER A 183 -18.07 6.55 -5.31
C SER A 183 -17.84 6.66 -3.80
N TRP A 184 -17.04 7.63 -3.36
CA TRP A 184 -16.60 7.83 -1.98
C TRP A 184 -17.35 8.95 -1.25
N ARG A 185 -18.50 9.39 -1.80
CA ARG A 185 -19.31 10.51 -1.29
C ARG A 185 -19.53 10.48 0.23
N ASP A 186 -19.76 9.30 0.81
CA ASP A 186 -20.07 9.18 2.24
C ASP A 186 -18.86 9.47 3.15
N GLY A 187 -17.65 9.39 2.62
CA GLY A 187 -16.41 9.71 3.32
C GLY A 187 -15.84 11.10 3.02
N ILE A 188 -16.32 11.77 1.95
CA ILE A 188 -15.79 13.05 1.48
C ILE A 188 -16.83 14.16 1.75
N PRO A 189 -16.58 15.06 2.70
CA PRO A 189 -17.46 16.19 2.96
C PRO A 189 -17.63 17.09 1.73
N ASP A 190 -18.82 17.69 1.55
CA ASP A 190 -19.15 18.48 0.36
C ASP A 190 -18.22 19.69 0.16
N ASP A 191 -17.71 20.29 1.24
CA ASP A 191 -16.75 21.39 1.19
C ASP A 191 -15.36 20.95 0.71
N GLN A 192 -15.10 19.65 0.64
CA GLN A 192 -13.85 19.07 0.15
C GLN A 192 -13.90 18.65 -1.33
N ASN A 193 -15.04 18.79 -1.99
CA ASN A 193 -15.21 18.42 -3.41
C ASN A 193 -14.10 19.02 -4.30
N ALA A 194 -13.80 20.31 -4.14
CA ALA A 194 -12.81 21.00 -4.95
C ALA A 194 -11.38 20.46 -4.73
N THR A 195 -11.01 20.19 -3.47
CA THR A 195 -9.70 19.62 -3.13
C THR A 195 -9.56 18.20 -3.68
N MET A 196 -10.63 17.40 -3.57
CA MET A 196 -10.66 16.04 -4.10
C MET A 196 -10.49 16.03 -5.62
N ILE A 197 -11.25 16.86 -6.35
CA ILE A 197 -11.11 16.96 -7.81
C ILE A 197 -9.75 17.52 -8.23
N TYR A 198 -9.16 18.43 -7.45
CA TYR A 198 -7.90 19.05 -7.83
C TYR A 198 -6.67 18.15 -7.59
N ARG A 199 -6.65 17.32 -6.54
CA ARG A 199 -5.43 16.55 -6.21
C ARG A 199 -5.68 15.15 -5.64
N GLY A 200 -6.92 14.68 -5.61
CA GLY A 200 -7.27 13.41 -4.99
C GLY A 200 -7.04 13.37 -3.47
N SER A 201 -6.97 14.53 -2.81
CA SER A 201 -6.79 14.64 -1.34
C SER A 201 -7.98 15.35 -0.70
N TYR A 202 -8.29 15.06 0.55
CA TYR A 202 -9.36 15.74 1.29
C TYR A 202 -9.17 15.65 2.81
N VAL A 203 -9.96 16.44 3.55
CA VAL A 203 -10.02 16.39 5.02
C VAL A 203 -11.42 16.02 5.50
N ASN A 204 -11.54 15.02 6.37
CA ASN A 204 -12.79 14.72 7.06
C ASN A 204 -12.69 15.07 8.56
N LYS A 205 -13.65 15.86 9.07
CA LYS A 205 -13.77 16.20 10.49
C LYS A 205 -14.73 15.23 11.18
N LEU A 206 -14.28 13.99 11.36
CA LEU A 206 -15.12 12.87 11.77
C LEU A 206 -15.72 13.04 13.18
N TYR A 207 -14.92 13.56 14.11
CA TYR A 207 -15.33 13.86 15.48
C TYR A 207 -14.87 15.26 15.90
N PRO A 208 -15.54 15.91 16.86
CA PRO A 208 -15.05 17.14 17.46
C PRO A 208 -13.61 16.97 17.97
N GLY A 209 -12.70 17.85 17.55
CA GLY A 209 -11.29 17.74 17.93
C GLY A 209 -10.46 16.76 17.09
N MET A 210 -11.02 16.15 16.04
CA MET A 210 -10.32 15.19 15.17
C MET A 210 -10.47 15.54 13.69
N ARG A 211 -9.36 15.45 12.94
CA ARG A 211 -9.31 15.51 11.48
C ARG A 211 -8.62 14.27 10.93
N VAL A 212 -9.22 13.67 9.90
CA VAL A 212 -8.54 12.69 9.05
C VAL A 212 -8.15 13.40 7.75
N ILE A 213 -6.86 13.39 7.42
CA ILE A 213 -6.32 13.90 6.16
C ILE A 213 -6.06 12.69 5.26
N ALA A 214 -6.83 12.58 4.17
CA ALA A 214 -6.56 11.63 3.10
C ALA A 214 -5.59 12.31 2.12
N LEU A 215 -4.35 11.83 2.08
CA LEU A 215 -3.26 12.40 1.31
C LEU A 215 -2.93 11.53 0.11
N ASN A 216 -3.15 12.03 -1.10
CA ASN A 216 -2.64 11.41 -2.30
C ASN A 216 -1.12 11.60 -2.36
N ASN A 217 -0.38 10.57 -1.94
CA ASN A 217 1.07 10.56 -1.94
C ASN A 217 1.69 9.87 -3.16
N VAL A 218 0.89 9.51 -4.17
CA VAL A 218 1.41 9.11 -5.51
C VAL A 218 2.09 10.28 -6.22
N TYR A 219 1.84 11.51 -5.77
CA TYR A 219 2.63 12.69 -6.15
C TYR A 219 4.08 12.68 -5.61
N GLY A 220 4.40 11.75 -4.72
CA GLY A 220 5.77 11.46 -4.28
C GLY A 220 6.38 10.23 -4.95
N ASP A 221 5.63 9.49 -5.78
CA ASP A 221 6.09 8.22 -6.35
C ASP A 221 7.19 8.41 -7.40
N SER A 222 8.29 7.68 -7.24
CA SER A 222 9.43 7.64 -8.14
C SER A 222 9.14 6.98 -9.50
N ASN A 223 8.07 6.19 -9.59
CA ASN A 223 7.55 5.60 -10.83
C ASN A 223 6.51 6.49 -11.52
N ASN A 224 6.06 7.58 -10.89
CA ASN A 224 5.24 8.57 -11.55
C ASN A 224 6.09 9.37 -12.56
N PHE A 225 6.04 8.97 -13.83
CA PHE A 225 6.93 9.50 -14.87
C PHE A 225 6.66 10.97 -15.19
N TRP A 226 5.48 11.51 -14.86
CA TRP A 226 5.22 12.95 -14.97
C TRP A 226 6.17 13.79 -14.12
N LEU A 227 6.61 13.25 -12.99
CA LEU A 227 7.48 13.96 -12.05
C LEU A 227 8.90 14.16 -12.61
N TYR A 228 9.30 13.45 -13.67
CA TYR A 228 10.57 13.71 -14.35
C TYR A 228 10.62 15.08 -15.04
N VAL A 229 9.45 15.68 -15.30
CA VAL A 229 9.33 17.05 -15.80
C VAL A 229 9.53 18.05 -14.65
N ASN A 230 8.81 17.86 -13.54
CA ASN A 230 8.91 18.70 -12.36
C ASN A 230 8.50 17.95 -11.08
N GLN A 231 9.45 17.79 -10.16
CA GLN A 231 9.25 17.12 -8.86
C GLN A 231 8.88 18.12 -7.73
N SER A 232 8.85 19.42 -8.03
CA SER A 232 8.69 20.45 -7.01
C SER A 232 7.23 20.55 -6.57
N ASP A 233 6.91 19.92 -5.44
CA ASP A 233 5.59 19.91 -4.79
C ASP A 233 4.41 19.83 -5.78
N PRO A 234 4.25 18.69 -6.50
CA PRO A 234 3.20 18.53 -7.50
C PRO A 234 1.83 18.87 -6.94
N ASP A 235 1.12 19.75 -7.64
CA ASP A 235 -0.19 20.32 -7.26
C ASP A 235 -0.25 20.96 -5.86
N GLY A 236 0.91 21.41 -5.37
CA GLY A 236 1.05 22.03 -4.05
C GLY A 236 0.62 21.09 -2.93
N THR A 237 0.79 19.78 -3.10
CA THR A 237 0.21 18.75 -2.23
C THR A 237 0.80 18.79 -0.81
N LEU A 238 2.12 18.89 -0.67
CA LEU A 238 2.76 19.05 0.65
C LEU A 238 2.54 20.44 1.22
N THR A 239 2.48 21.48 0.38
CA THR A 239 2.08 22.83 0.83
C THR A 239 0.67 22.81 1.42
N TRP A 240 -0.27 22.15 0.75
CA TRP A 240 -1.64 21.96 1.23
C TRP A 240 -1.67 21.18 2.53
N LEU A 241 -0.93 20.06 2.63
CA LEU A 241 -0.84 19.28 3.86
C LEU A 241 -0.36 20.14 5.04
N VAL A 242 0.73 20.89 4.86
CA VAL A 242 1.27 21.78 5.90
C VAL A 242 0.24 22.82 6.34
N GLN A 243 -0.53 23.36 5.39
CA GLN A 243 -1.62 24.28 5.72
C GLN A 243 -2.73 23.60 6.53
N GLN A 244 -3.13 22.37 6.18
CA GLN A 244 -4.13 21.61 6.96
C GLN A 244 -3.64 21.30 8.39
N LEU A 245 -2.37 20.95 8.55
CA LEU A 245 -1.75 20.72 9.85
C LEU A 245 -1.73 22.00 10.70
N LEU A 246 -1.37 23.14 10.09
CA LEU A 246 -1.37 24.44 10.76
C LEU A 246 -2.79 24.84 11.20
N ASP A 247 -3.80 24.60 10.37
CA ASP A 247 -5.18 24.91 10.72
C ASP A 247 -5.75 23.96 11.77
N ALA A 248 -5.24 22.72 11.86
CA ALA A 248 -5.57 21.80 12.94
C ALA A 248 -4.95 22.27 14.26
N GLU A 249 -3.68 22.68 14.23
CA GLU A 249 -2.98 23.22 15.39
C GLU A 249 -3.69 24.46 15.96
N LYS A 250 -4.06 25.42 15.12
CA LYS A 250 -4.83 26.61 15.53
C LYS A 250 -6.17 26.27 16.17
N ALA A 251 -6.83 25.21 15.70
CA ALA A 251 -8.11 24.76 16.23
C ALA A 251 -7.96 23.87 17.48
N GLY A 252 -6.76 23.40 17.79
CA GLY A 252 -6.51 22.41 18.84
C GLY A 252 -6.87 20.97 18.44
N ASP A 253 -7.18 20.73 17.16
CA ASP A 253 -7.57 19.42 16.64
C ASP A 253 -6.38 18.45 16.60
N LYS A 254 -6.67 17.15 16.71
CA LYS A 254 -5.73 16.06 16.43
C LYS A 254 -5.91 15.58 15.00
N VAL A 255 -4.82 15.11 14.41
CA VAL A 255 -4.77 14.72 13.00
C VAL A 255 -4.35 13.26 12.89
N GLN A 256 -5.10 12.50 12.10
CA GLN A 256 -4.67 11.25 11.51
C GLN A 256 -4.46 11.46 10.01
N ILE A 257 -3.38 10.91 9.47
CA ILE A 257 -3.09 10.96 8.04
C ILE A 257 -3.25 9.54 7.49
N ILE A 258 -4.02 9.38 6.44
CA ILE A 258 -4.11 8.14 5.67
C ILE A 258 -3.52 8.40 4.28
N ALA A 259 -2.66 7.49 3.83
CA ALA A 259 -1.92 7.55 2.59
C ALA A 259 -1.52 6.13 2.18
N HIS A 260 -1.10 5.93 0.92
CA HIS A 260 -0.75 4.61 0.41
C HIS A 260 0.75 4.30 0.54
N ILE A 261 1.59 5.00 -0.21
CA ILE A 261 3.04 4.74 -0.29
C ILE A 261 3.75 5.08 1.04
N ASN A 262 4.47 4.12 1.61
CA ASN A 262 5.30 4.40 2.79
C ASN A 262 6.51 5.28 2.39
N GLY A 263 6.73 6.39 3.11
CA GLY A 263 7.93 7.21 2.92
C GLY A 263 9.20 6.46 3.32
N GLY A 264 10.33 6.76 2.68
CA GLY A 264 11.67 6.29 3.02
C GLY A 264 12.16 5.05 2.28
N ASN A 265 11.31 4.43 1.46
CA ASN A 265 11.67 3.28 0.65
C ASN A 265 12.18 3.71 -0.75
N GLY A 266 12.42 2.76 -1.66
CA GLY A 266 12.87 3.08 -3.02
C GLY A 266 11.77 3.56 -3.98
N GLU A 267 10.52 3.59 -3.52
CA GLU A 267 9.32 3.90 -4.29
C GLU A 267 8.98 5.38 -4.20
N SER A 268 9.26 6.06 -3.09
CA SER A 268 9.08 7.51 -2.96
C SER A 268 10.33 8.29 -3.45
N LEU A 269 10.13 9.54 -3.87
CA LEU A 269 11.19 10.47 -4.25
C LEU A 269 11.84 11.08 -3.01
N GLU A 270 13.17 11.14 -3.00
CA GLU A 270 13.92 11.65 -1.85
C GLU A 270 13.57 13.10 -1.47
N GLY A 271 13.35 13.95 -2.46
CA GLY A 271 12.90 15.32 -2.22
C GLY A 271 11.52 15.40 -1.57
N TRP A 272 10.60 14.50 -1.94
CA TRP A 272 9.27 14.41 -1.33
C TRP A 272 9.37 13.95 0.13
N ASP A 273 10.07 12.84 0.37
CA ASP A 273 10.19 12.25 1.71
C ASP A 273 10.88 13.17 2.71
N ILE A 274 11.93 13.89 2.32
CA ILE A 274 12.59 14.85 3.23
C ILE A 274 11.60 15.93 3.66
N ASN A 275 10.79 16.46 2.74
CA ASN A 275 9.81 17.49 3.07
C ASN A 275 8.64 16.93 3.88
N TYR A 276 8.17 15.72 3.56
CA TYR A 276 7.15 15.05 4.33
C TYR A 276 7.61 14.72 5.75
N TYR A 277 8.85 14.23 5.93
CA TYR A 277 9.46 13.97 7.23
C TYR A 277 9.56 15.23 8.08
N ASN A 278 9.98 16.34 7.46
CA ASN A 278 10.07 17.62 8.15
C ASN A 278 8.68 18.08 8.64
N ALA A 279 7.63 17.87 7.85
CA ALA A 279 6.26 18.20 8.24
C ALA A 279 5.67 17.23 9.28
N VAL A 280 5.98 15.94 9.16
CA VAL A 280 5.36 14.84 9.93
C VAL A 280 6.45 13.87 10.40
N ASN A 281 7.05 14.14 11.57
CA ASN A 281 8.00 13.23 12.21
C ASN A 281 7.31 12.39 13.30
N ARG A 282 6.76 11.22 12.92
CA ARG A 282 5.92 10.34 13.77
C ARG A 282 6.11 8.86 13.41
N VAL A 283 5.33 7.96 14.03
CA VAL A 283 5.23 6.54 13.67
C VAL A 283 4.21 6.38 12.54
N ILE A 284 4.55 5.57 11.53
CA ILE A 284 3.61 5.03 10.55
C ILE A 284 3.23 3.61 10.95
N PHE A 285 1.95 3.28 10.88
CA PHE A 285 1.48 1.91 11.00
C PHE A 285 1.04 1.40 9.63
N SER A 286 1.90 0.61 8.97
CA SER A 286 1.54 -0.06 7.70
C SER A 286 0.66 -1.27 8.00
N ALA A 287 -0.57 -1.27 7.48
CA ALA A 287 -1.46 -2.43 7.56
C ALA A 287 -1.05 -3.53 6.56
N PRO A 288 -1.40 -4.79 6.81
CA PRO A 288 -1.13 -5.87 5.87
C PRO A 288 -2.13 -5.85 4.70
N SER A 289 -1.67 -6.33 3.54
CA SER A 289 -2.48 -6.47 2.32
C SER A 289 -3.52 -7.59 2.42
N LEU A 290 -4.62 -7.43 1.69
CA LEU A 290 -5.49 -8.56 1.34
C LEU A 290 -4.87 -9.38 0.22
N THR A 291 -4.23 -8.75 -0.77
CA THR A 291 -3.59 -9.50 -1.86
C THR A 291 -2.49 -10.41 -1.35
N THR A 292 -2.32 -11.52 -2.07
CA THR A 292 -1.22 -12.46 -1.92
C THR A 292 0.06 -11.98 -2.59
N TYR A 293 -0.05 -10.98 -3.47
CA TYR A 293 1.06 -10.48 -4.26
C TYR A 293 2.19 -9.94 -3.35
N SER A 294 3.38 -10.52 -3.33
CA SER A 294 3.70 -11.85 -3.87
C SER A 294 4.21 -12.83 -2.84
N SER A 295 4.18 -12.48 -1.55
CA SER A 295 4.91 -13.21 -0.51
C SER A 295 4.19 -13.36 0.81
N SER A 296 2.90 -12.99 0.91
CA SER A 296 2.21 -13.00 2.20
C SER A 296 0.81 -13.57 2.10
N PHE A 297 0.29 -14.07 3.23
CA PHE A 297 -1.11 -14.47 3.29
C PHE A 297 -2.03 -13.24 3.39
N PRO A 298 -3.28 -13.32 2.90
CA PRO A 298 -4.26 -12.24 3.01
C PRO A 298 -4.52 -11.87 4.47
N ALA A 299 -4.70 -10.58 4.74
CA ALA A 299 -5.01 -10.09 6.08
C ALA A 299 -5.75 -8.75 6.09
N TYR A 300 -6.26 -8.41 7.27
CA TYR A 300 -6.76 -7.08 7.58
C TYR A 300 -6.45 -6.73 9.05
N ARG A 301 -6.59 -5.45 9.39
CA ARG A 301 -6.29 -4.92 10.72
C ARG A 301 -7.47 -4.17 11.32
N ILE A 302 -7.63 -4.28 12.63
CA ILE A 302 -8.53 -3.41 13.40
C ILE A 302 -7.77 -2.70 14.51
N TYR A 303 -7.75 -1.37 14.45
CA TYR A 303 -7.17 -0.54 15.49
C TYR A 303 -8.15 -0.30 16.63
N THR A 304 -7.61 -0.24 17.84
CA THR A 304 -8.23 0.41 19.00
C THR A 304 -7.60 1.79 19.15
N ILE A 305 -8.42 2.84 19.08
CA ILE A 305 -7.99 4.23 19.12
C ILE A 305 -8.62 4.94 20.34
N ASP A 306 -7.93 5.93 20.88
CA ASP A 306 -8.47 6.81 21.91
C ASP A 306 -9.80 7.46 21.47
N GLY A 307 -10.79 7.41 22.35
CA GLY A 307 -12.19 7.67 22.05
C GLY A 307 -12.55 9.11 21.72
N ASN A 308 -13.82 9.34 21.36
CA ASN A 308 -14.38 10.69 21.27
C ASN A 308 -14.80 11.21 22.65
N TYR A 309 -13.95 12.03 23.27
CA TYR A 309 -14.25 12.75 24.51
C TYR A 309 -13.37 14.01 24.64
N PRO A 310 -13.75 14.98 25.49
CA PRO A 310 -12.94 16.20 25.69
C PRO A 310 -11.52 15.89 26.16
N GLY A 311 -10.53 16.39 25.41
CA GLY A 311 -9.11 16.17 25.70
C GLY A 311 -8.54 14.83 25.17
N SER A 312 -9.30 14.08 24.37
CA SER A 312 -8.80 12.87 23.70
C SER A 312 -7.56 13.16 22.85
N SER A 313 -6.67 12.18 22.82
CA SER A 313 -5.47 12.21 21.99
C SER A 313 -5.73 11.71 20.56
N PHE A 314 -6.83 10.96 20.35
CA PHE A 314 -7.11 10.17 19.14
C PHE A 314 -5.92 9.31 18.65
N SER A 315 -5.04 8.92 19.58
CA SER A 315 -3.86 8.09 19.29
C SER A 315 -4.24 6.62 19.20
N VAL A 316 -3.49 5.87 18.40
CA VAL A 316 -3.56 4.40 18.41
C VAL A 316 -3.16 3.88 19.79
N ILE A 317 -4.00 3.01 20.36
CA ILE A 317 -3.78 2.36 21.67
C ILE A 317 -3.21 0.97 21.44
N ASP A 318 -3.83 0.20 20.55
CA ASP A 318 -3.51 -1.20 20.26
C ASP A 318 -4.11 -1.56 18.89
N TRP A 319 -3.81 -2.75 18.37
CA TRP A 319 -4.54 -3.32 17.24
C TRP A 319 -4.49 -4.85 17.25
N GLU A 320 -5.44 -5.42 16.53
CA GLU A 320 -5.52 -6.84 16.22
C GLU A 320 -5.38 -7.06 14.72
N ASP A 321 -4.68 -8.13 14.34
CA ASP A 321 -4.54 -8.56 12.96
C ASP A 321 -5.23 -9.91 12.78
N TRP A 322 -5.95 -10.02 11.65
CA TRP A 322 -6.60 -11.24 11.21
C TRP A 322 -6.00 -11.64 9.87
N PHE A 323 -5.79 -12.93 9.65
CA PHE A 323 -5.21 -13.44 8.42
C PHE A 323 -5.94 -14.69 7.92
N PHE A 324 -5.80 -14.93 6.63
CA PHE A 324 -6.40 -16.06 5.94
C PHE A 324 -5.31 -17.06 5.56
N ASN A 325 -5.19 -18.14 6.33
CA ASN A 325 -4.18 -19.16 6.05
C ASN A 325 -4.54 -19.91 4.75
N LEU A 326 -3.86 -19.58 3.64
CA LEU A 326 -4.16 -20.16 2.34
C LEU A 326 -3.88 -21.66 2.28
N THR A 327 -2.84 -22.14 2.96
CA THR A 327 -2.51 -23.57 3.01
C THR A 327 -3.70 -24.36 3.58
N LEU A 328 -4.25 -23.91 4.71
CA LEU A 328 -5.38 -24.58 5.36
C LEU A 328 -6.70 -24.40 4.59
N ASN A 329 -6.98 -23.19 4.12
CA ASN A 329 -8.23 -22.87 3.47
C ASN A 329 -8.31 -23.44 2.04
N ASN A 330 -7.19 -23.59 1.32
CA ASN A 330 -7.18 -24.30 0.03
C ASN A 330 -7.27 -25.82 0.21
N ALA A 331 -6.87 -26.38 1.36
CA ALA A 331 -7.06 -27.79 1.67
C ALA A 331 -8.54 -28.13 1.99
N ASN A 332 -9.33 -27.18 2.48
CA ASN A 332 -10.77 -27.32 2.70
C ASN A 332 -11.53 -26.07 2.20
N PRO A 333 -11.65 -25.88 0.87
CA PRO A 333 -12.15 -24.63 0.30
C PRO A 333 -13.62 -24.35 0.63
N THR A 334 -14.41 -25.36 1.00
CA THR A 334 -15.82 -25.21 1.35
C THR A 334 -16.08 -24.68 2.75
N ASN A 335 -15.07 -24.66 3.62
CA ASN A 335 -15.19 -24.17 5.00
C ASN A 335 -14.06 -23.18 5.33
N PRO A 336 -14.03 -22.00 4.68
CA PRO A 336 -12.97 -21.01 4.89
C PRO A 336 -13.02 -20.44 6.31
N GLN A 337 -11.86 -20.26 6.92
CA GLN A 337 -11.69 -19.72 8.28
C GLN A 337 -10.64 -18.61 8.29
N TRP A 338 -11.04 -17.45 8.77
CA TRP A 338 -10.13 -16.38 9.18
C TRP A 338 -9.64 -16.65 10.59
N GLN A 339 -8.35 -16.41 10.82
CA GLN A 339 -7.70 -16.66 12.11
C GLN A 339 -7.15 -15.34 12.64
N GLN A 340 -7.27 -15.13 13.95
CA GLN A 340 -6.61 -13.99 14.59
C GLN A 340 -5.11 -14.29 14.65
N LEU A 341 -4.30 -13.49 13.97
CA LEU A 341 -2.83 -13.60 14.01
C LEU A 341 -2.34 -13.23 15.42
N PHE A 342 -2.86 -12.12 15.93
CA PHE A 342 -2.77 -11.73 17.33
C PHE A 342 -3.94 -10.79 17.67
N GLY A 343 -4.46 -10.88 18.89
CA GLY A 343 -5.53 -10.00 19.36
C GLY A 343 -5.07 -8.68 19.99
N SER A 344 -3.76 -8.48 20.13
CA SER A 344 -3.15 -7.28 20.68
C SER A 344 -1.68 -7.27 20.30
N VAL A 345 -1.26 -6.27 19.50
CA VAL A 345 0.15 -6.10 19.16
C VAL A 345 1.00 -5.83 20.39
N LEU A 346 0.44 -5.13 21.38
CA LEU A 346 1.12 -4.81 22.62
C LEU A 346 1.43 -6.09 23.41
N LYS A 347 0.45 -7.00 23.56
CA LYS A 347 0.70 -8.30 24.21
C LYS A 347 1.64 -9.17 23.39
N GLU A 348 1.49 -9.15 22.07
CA GLU A 348 2.27 -10.00 21.16
C GLU A 348 3.78 -9.72 21.27
N TYR A 349 4.14 -8.45 21.41
CA TYR A 349 5.54 -8.00 21.55
C TYR A 349 5.89 -7.50 22.96
N GLY A 350 5.04 -7.69 23.97
CA GLY A 350 5.30 -7.26 25.34
C GLY A 350 5.59 -5.76 25.48
N LEU A 351 4.84 -4.92 24.76
CA LEU A 351 4.97 -3.46 24.80
C LEU A 351 3.98 -2.86 25.82
N PRO A 352 4.39 -1.84 26.60
CA PRO A 352 3.51 -1.20 27.57
C PRO A 352 2.51 -0.23 26.92
N SER A 353 2.80 0.29 25.72
CA SER A 353 1.92 1.19 24.97
C SER A 353 2.35 1.30 23.51
N ALA A 354 1.51 1.89 22.66
CA ALA A 354 1.80 2.12 21.24
C ALA A 354 2.48 3.49 20.95
N ILE A 355 3.08 4.15 21.95
CA ILE A 355 3.79 5.42 21.73
C ILE A 355 5.09 5.21 20.93
N PRO A 356 5.60 6.23 20.23
CA PRO A 356 6.80 6.10 19.37
C PRO A 356 8.02 5.46 20.03
N ASP A 357 8.32 5.82 21.28
CA ASP A 357 9.51 5.34 21.98
C ASP A 357 9.49 3.83 22.20
N GLU A 358 8.32 3.21 22.37
CA GLU A 358 8.20 1.77 22.58
C GLU A 358 8.49 0.97 21.30
N TRP A 359 8.14 1.52 20.14
CA TRP A 359 8.50 0.92 18.84
C TRP A 359 10.00 0.99 18.59
N ASN A 360 10.65 2.10 18.94
CA ASN A 360 12.10 2.21 18.83
C ASN A 360 12.81 1.17 19.72
N LYS A 361 12.35 1.00 20.98
CA LYS A 361 12.86 -0.04 21.88
C LYS A 361 12.63 -1.45 21.34
N LEU A 362 11.49 -1.71 20.71
CA LEU A 362 11.22 -3.00 20.08
C LEU A 362 12.21 -3.29 18.95
N ILE A 363 12.46 -2.31 18.08
CA ILE A 363 13.44 -2.43 16.99
C ILE A 363 14.84 -2.71 17.56
N ASP A 364 15.24 -2.02 18.64
CA ASP A 364 16.51 -2.28 19.33
C ASP A 364 16.59 -3.69 19.91
N ARG A 365 15.51 -4.18 20.53
CA ARG A 365 15.41 -5.53 21.10
C ARG A 365 15.57 -6.61 20.01
N MET A 366 14.90 -6.42 18.87
CA MET A 366 14.92 -7.38 17.76
C MET A 366 16.29 -7.54 17.07
N LYS A 367 17.27 -6.68 17.37
CA LYS A 367 18.64 -6.86 16.86
C LYS A 367 19.29 -8.12 17.40
N THR A 368 19.08 -8.40 18.69
CA THR A 368 19.78 -9.47 19.43
C THR A 368 18.85 -10.55 19.97
N ASP A 369 17.55 -10.28 20.11
CA ASP A 369 16.55 -11.26 20.52
C ASP A 369 15.95 -12.00 19.32
N ASP A 370 16.48 -13.20 19.06
CA ASP A 370 16.04 -14.05 17.96
C ASP A 370 14.58 -14.49 18.08
N ALA A 371 14.08 -14.70 19.31
CA ALA A 371 12.70 -15.14 19.51
C ALA A 371 11.72 -14.02 19.16
N THR A 372 11.98 -12.79 19.62
CA THR A 372 11.16 -11.62 19.24
C THR A 372 11.24 -11.38 17.73
N PHE A 373 12.44 -11.41 17.14
CA PHE A 373 12.60 -11.16 15.70
C PHE A 373 11.92 -12.23 14.84
N ASN A 374 12.08 -13.52 15.15
CA ASN A 374 11.46 -14.59 14.36
C ASN A 374 9.93 -14.53 14.43
N LYS A 375 9.38 -14.16 15.60
CA LYS A 375 7.95 -13.87 15.75
C LYS A 375 7.54 -12.69 14.85
N TYR A 376 8.29 -11.59 14.85
CA TYR A 376 8.03 -10.46 13.95
C TYR A 376 8.09 -10.86 12.47
N TYR A 377 9.08 -11.65 12.08
CA TYR A 377 9.25 -12.12 10.71
C TYR A 377 8.08 -13.00 10.23
N ILE A 378 7.62 -13.93 11.08
CA ILE A 378 6.44 -14.76 10.79
C ILE A 378 5.19 -13.87 10.67
N ASN A 379 4.99 -12.91 11.59
CA ASN A 379 3.82 -12.02 11.56
C ASN A 379 3.87 -11.06 10.35
N HIS A 380 5.06 -10.63 9.92
CA HIS A 380 5.25 -9.77 8.76
C HIS A 380 4.78 -10.45 7.46
N HIS A 381 5.15 -11.73 7.26
CA HIS A 381 4.72 -12.51 6.09
C HIS A 381 3.38 -13.24 6.30
N ARG A 382 2.95 -13.38 7.56
CA ARG A 382 1.77 -14.17 7.98
C ARG A 382 1.89 -15.63 7.52
N ARG A 383 3.13 -16.10 7.42
CA ARG A 383 3.58 -17.36 6.84
C ARG A 383 4.83 -17.82 7.59
N ASN A 384 5.13 -19.10 7.54
CA ASN A 384 6.34 -19.67 8.12
C ASN A 384 7.12 -20.51 7.10
N GLN A 385 8.17 -21.20 7.56
CA GLN A 385 9.02 -22.05 6.71
C GLN A 385 8.26 -23.16 5.97
N TYR A 386 7.18 -23.69 6.54
CA TYR A 386 6.34 -24.71 5.90
C TYR A 386 5.46 -24.14 4.79
N ASP A 387 5.25 -22.82 4.80
CA ASP A 387 4.53 -22.11 3.76
C ASP A 387 5.48 -21.56 2.67
N GLY A 388 6.79 -21.85 2.73
CA GLY A 388 7.78 -21.40 1.74
C GLY A 388 8.42 -20.04 2.03
N VAL A 389 8.48 -19.63 3.31
CA VAL A 389 9.27 -18.47 3.74
C VAL A 389 10.65 -18.93 4.19
N GLU A 390 11.69 -18.50 3.47
CA GLU A 390 13.07 -18.86 3.81
C GLU A 390 13.50 -18.29 5.17
N PRO A 391 14.38 -18.98 5.91
CA PRO A 391 14.97 -18.44 7.14
C PRO A 391 15.67 -17.10 6.90
N CYS A 392 15.36 -16.12 7.73
CA CYS A 392 15.93 -14.78 7.60
C CYS A 392 17.37 -14.74 8.13
N THR A 393 18.33 -14.49 7.24
CA THR A 393 19.75 -14.30 7.57
C THR A 393 19.97 -12.99 8.35
N SER A 394 21.20 -12.78 8.86
CA SER A 394 21.58 -11.51 9.52
C SER A 394 21.39 -10.29 8.60
N GLY A 395 21.72 -10.42 7.32
CA GLY A 395 21.48 -9.37 6.32
C GLY A 395 19.99 -9.09 6.12
N CYS A 396 19.17 -10.15 6.03
CA CYS A 396 17.70 -10.02 5.99
C CYS A 396 17.16 -9.31 7.24
N ARG A 397 17.60 -9.69 8.44
CA ARG A 397 17.22 -9.05 9.71
C ARG A 397 17.56 -7.57 9.70
N ASN A 398 18.81 -7.23 9.42
CA ASN A 398 19.27 -5.85 9.43
C ASN A 398 18.52 -5.01 8.39
N GLY A 399 18.22 -5.58 7.23
CA GLY A 399 17.38 -4.95 6.20
C GLY A 399 15.99 -4.63 6.72
N LEU A 400 15.27 -5.61 7.29
CA LEU A 400 13.93 -5.42 7.83
C LEU A 400 13.90 -4.41 8.99
N LEU A 401 14.84 -4.51 9.93
CA LEU A 401 14.94 -3.57 11.06
C LEU A 401 15.27 -2.14 10.59
N CYS A 402 16.05 -2.00 9.52
CA CYS A 402 16.33 -0.71 8.94
C CYS A 402 15.10 -0.12 8.24
N THR A 403 14.35 -0.93 7.49
CA THR A 403 13.05 -0.51 6.93
C THR A 403 12.10 0.02 8.01
N CYS A 404 12.07 -0.60 9.20
CA CYS A 404 11.24 -0.11 10.32
C CYS A 404 11.63 1.29 10.84
N ARG A 405 12.84 1.79 10.51
CA ARG A 405 13.34 3.13 10.87
C ARG A 405 13.28 4.12 9.71
N GLU A 406 13.10 3.64 8.49
CA GLU A 406 13.15 4.43 7.27
C GLU A 406 11.84 5.19 7.06
N PHE A 407 11.86 6.50 7.32
CA PHE A 407 10.84 7.44 6.82
C PHE A 407 11.42 8.36 5.72
N HIS A 408 12.75 8.34 5.53
CA HIS A 408 13.43 9.04 4.45
C HIS A 408 14.72 8.29 4.04
N HIS A 409 15.25 8.60 2.86
CA HIS A 409 16.31 7.81 2.20
C HIS A 409 17.69 7.81 2.88
N SER A 410 17.91 8.52 3.99
CA SER A 410 19.24 8.61 4.62
C SER A 410 19.55 7.41 5.52
N LYS A 411 19.60 6.20 4.94
CA LYS A 411 19.89 4.94 5.66
C LYS A 411 21.15 5.02 6.53
N GLY A 412 22.20 5.68 6.04
CA GLY A 412 23.45 5.88 6.79
C GLY A 412 23.32 6.73 8.07
N LYS A 413 22.22 7.49 8.23
CA LYS A 413 21.90 8.24 9.46
C LYS A 413 20.87 7.54 10.34
N LEU A 414 19.92 6.82 9.74
CA LEU A 414 18.82 6.16 10.46
C LEU A 414 19.19 4.76 10.99
N CYS A 415 20.11 4.08 10.30
CA CYS A 415 20.55 2.72 10.64
C CYS A 415 22.08 2.57 10.75
N PRO A 416 22.84 3.54 11.32
CA PRO A 416 24.30 3.49 11.34
C PRO A 416 24.86 2.31 12.17
N ASP A 417 24.03 1.79 13.05
CA ASP A 417 24.25 0.70 13.99
C ASP A 417 23.82 -0.68 13.43
N LEU A 418 23.24 -0.73 12.23
CA LEU A 418 22.89 -1.95 11.53
C LEU A 418 23.86 -2.15 10.36
N ALA A 419 24.54 -3.29 10.31
CA ALA A 419 25.33 -3.69 9.15
C ALA A 419 24.37 -4.09 8.02
N VAL A 420 23.76 -3.10 7.37
CA VAL A 420 22.94 -3.30 6.18
C VAL A 420 23.91 -3.43 5.02
N GLU A 421 24.09 -4.65 4.51
CA GLU A 421 24.84 -4.82 3.28
C GLU A 421 24.21 -3.95 2.19
N PRO A 422 24.99 -3.16 1.43
CA PRO A 422 24.45 -2.51 0.25
C PRO A 422 23.83 -3.61 -0.60
N LYS A 423 22.51 -3.56 -0.89
CA LYS A 423 21.91 -4.45 -1.89
C LYS A 423 22.84 -4.41 -3.10
N GLU A 424 23.51 -5.51 -3.42
CA GLU A 424 24.29 -5.60 -4.65
C GLU A 424 23.34 -5.20 -5.76
N LYS A 425 23.54 -4.02 -6.35
CA LYS A 425 22.79 -3.66 -7.55
C LYS A 425 23.11 -4.81 -8.51
N PRO A 426 22.11 -5.57 -9.01
CA PRO A 426 22.38 -6.52 -10.07
C PRO A 426 23.16 -5.74 -11.12
N LYS A 427 24.35 -6.23 -11.50
CA LYS A 427 25.21 -5.53 -12.45
C LYS A 427 24.34 -5.20 -13.65
N LYS A 428 23.89 -3.95 -13.76
CA LYS A 428 23.12 -3.50 -14.92
C LYS A 428 24.04 -3.81 -16.08
N TYR A 429 23.59 -4.69 -16.98
CA TYR A 429 24.29 -4.89 -18.24
C TYR A 429 24.33 -3.53 -18.91
N VAL A 430 25.50 -2.90 -18.90
CA VAL A 430 25.75 -1.67 -19.64
C VAL A 430 26.33 -2.12 -20.98
N PRO A 431 25.52 -2.18 -22.06
CA PRO A 431 26.03 -2.57 -23.35
C PRO A 431 27.16 -1.62 -23.73
N THR A 432 28.30 -2.19 -24.08
CA THR A 432 29.43 -1.43 -24.59
C THR A 432 29.02 -0.66 -25.83
N ARG A 433 29.74 0.43 -26.12
CA ARG A 433 29.52 1.23 -27.33
C ARG A 433 29.59 0.37 -28.61
N LEU A 434 30.35 -0.72 -28.58
CA LEU A 434 30.45 -1.69 -29.67
C LEU A 434 29.17 -2.52 -29.83
N GLU A 435 28.58 -2.99 -28.73
CA GLU A 435 27.33 -3.76 -28.73
C GLU A 435 26.14 -2.90 -29.16
N ILE A 436 26.09 -1.63 -28.74
CA ILE A 436 25.10 -0.66 -29.22
C ILE A 436 25.25 -0.47 -30.74
N ARG A 437 26.49 -0.25 -31.22
CA ARG A 437 26.75 -0.12 -32.68
C ARG A 437 26.36 -1.38 -33.44
N ARG A 438 26.63 -2.57 -32.90
CA ARG A 438 26.27 -3.84 -33.53
C ARG A 438 24.76 -3.99 -33.63
N LYS A 439 24.01 -3.71 -32.56
CA LYS A 439 22.54 -3.76 -32.57
C LYS A 439 21.92 -2.73 -33.51
N VAL A 440 22.48 -1.51 -33.58
CA VAL A 440 22.02 -0.48 -34.54
C VAL A 440 22.30 -0.92 -35.98
N TYR A 441 23.44 -1.56 -36.24
CA TYR A 441 23.77 -2.09 -37.56
C TYR A 441 22.86 -3.27 -37.95
N GLU A 442 22.64 -4.22 -37.03
CA GLU A 442 21.70 -5.34 -37.20
C GLU A 442 20.26 -4.85 -37.46
N TYR A 443 19.81 -3.81 -36.76
CA TYR A 443 18.50 -3.17 -36.97
C TYR A 443 18.40 -2.51 -38.36
N LYS A 444 19.46 -1.79 -38.79
CA LYS A 444 19.51 -1.20 -40.13
C LYS A 444 19.51 -2.24 -41.25
N LEU A 445 20.18 -3.37 -41.05
CA LEU A 445 20.15 -4.50 -41.99
C LEU A 445 18.76 -5.12 -42.09
N LYS A 446 18.07 -5.32 -40.95
CA LYS A 446 16.68 -5.82 -40.95
C LYS A 446 15.69 -4.88 -41.65
N LYS A 447 15.91 -3.57 -41.55
CA LYS A 447 15.08 -2.58 -42.25
C LYS A 447 15.32 -2.58 -43.76
N HIS A 448 16.52 -2.95 -44.19
CA HIS A 448 16.87 -3.05 -45.61
C HIS A 448 16.15 -4.19 -46.34
N ASP A 449 15.74 -5.24 -45.63
CA ASP A 449 14.96 -6.37 -46.17
C ASP A 449 13.44 -6.11 -46.20
N SER A 450 12.94 -5.04 -45.57
CA SER A 450 11.51 -4.71 -45.52
C SER A 450 11.10 -3.47 -46.34
N GLU A 451 12.01 -2.91 -47.16
CA GLU A 451 11.73 -1.75 -48.02
C GLU A 451 11.45 -2.12 -49.49
N THR A 452 10.91 -3.33 -49.76
CA THR A 452 10.08 -3.53 -50.96
C THR A 452 8.66 -3.05 -50.65
N CYS A 453 8.45 -1.74 -50.82
CA CYS A 453 7.14 -1.13 -50.92
C CYS A 453 6.41 -1.69 -52.15
N PRO A 454 5.30 -2.45 -52.02
CA PRO A 454 4.38 -2.62 -53.14
C PRO A 454 3.52 -1.35 -53.20
N LEU A 455 3.56 -0.67 -54.34
CA LEU A 455 2.48 0.23 -54.77
C LEU A 455 1.14 -0.53 -54.80
#